data_AF-A0A7V5V453-F1
#
_entry.id   AF-A0A7V5V453-F1
#
_cell.length_a   1.000
_cell.length_b   1.000
_cell.length_c   1.000
_cell.angle_alpha   90.00
_cell.angle_beta   90.00
_cell.angle_gamma   90.00
#
_symmetry.space_group_name_H-M   'P 1'
#
loop_
_entity.id
_entity.type
_entity.pdbx_description
1 polymer ?
#
loop_
_entity_poly.entity_id
_entity_poly.type
_entity_poly.pdbx_seq_one_letter_code
_entity_poly.pdbx_strand_id
1 'polypeptide(L)'
;VLLFNRGNTVEPHSLWFSLLLFAEVAFYYIYSWKKGGQTLGMRAWKMKIIPNQNNQNQLSWMQATVRFLTGVSSTLLLGLGLFWKLFSNNKLSWMDISSHSTTSIQEG
;
A
#
# COMPACT_ATOMS: atom_id res chain seq x y z
N VAL A 1 23.11 -3.63 2.45
CA VAL A 1 23.88 -2.41 2.14
C VAL A 1 25.36 -2.59 2.46
N LEU A 2 25.75 -2.87 3.71
CA LEU A 2 27.17 -2.99 4.11
C LEU A 2 27.96 -4.06 3.33
N LEU A 3 27.37 -5.23 3.06
CA LEU A 3 28.01 -6.29 2.28
C LEU A 3 28.23 -5.92 0.80
N PHE A 4 27.34 -5.13 0.22
CA PHE A 4 27.43 -4.71 -1.19
C PHE A 4 28.28 -3.45 -1.37
N ASN A 5 28.33 -2.59 -0.35
CA ASN A 5 29.01 -1.30 -0.46
C ASN A 5 30.52 -1.37 -0.14
N ARG A 6 31.09 -2.54 0.16
CA ARG A 6 32.53 -2.78 0.43
C ARG A 6 33.21 -1.68 1.29
N GLY A 7 32.50 -1.13 2.27
CA GLY A 7 33.01 -0.07 3.15
C GLY A 7 33.05 1.36 2.56
N ASN A 8 32.60 1.57 1.32
CA ASN A 8 32.43 2.90 0.74
C ASN A 8 31.16 3.58 1.29
N THR A 9 31.09 4.91 1.19
CA THR A 9 29.87 5.68 1.51
C THR A 9 28.84 5.53 0.39
N VAL A 10 27.57 5.23 0.72
CA VAL A 10 26.50 5.25 -0.29
C VAL A 10 26.29 6.70 -0.72
N GLU A 11 26.45 6.98 -2.01
CA GLU A 11 26.16 8.32 -2.51
C GLU A 11 24.67 8.65 -2.32
N PRO A 12 24.32 9.87 -1.85
CA PRO A 12 22.94 10.27 -1.55
C PRO A 12 21.94 10.14 -2.72
N HIS A 13 22.41 9.99 -3.96
CA HIS A 13 21.60 9.94 -5.18
C HIS A 13 21.72 8.62 -5.94
N SER A 14 22.24 7.58 -5.29
CA SER A 14 22.44 6.32 -5.97
C SER A 14 21.11 5.65 -6.33
N LEU A 15 20.89 5.44 -7.63
CA LEU A 15 19.64 4.87 -8.15
C LEU A 15 19.35 3.48 -7.57
N TRP A 16 20.38 2.64 -7.43
CA TRP A 16 20.21 1.29 -6.87
C TRP A 16 19.74 1.31 -5.42
N PHE A 17 20.26 2.25 -4.62
CA PHE A 17 19.89 2.38 -3.21
C PHE A 17 18.46 2.92 -3.07
N SER A 18 18.10 3.89 -3.91
CA SER A 18 16.73 4.42 -3.98
C SER A 18 15.71 3.35 -4.38
N LEU A 19 16.05 2.52 -5.38
CA LEU A 19 15.21 1.38 -5.80
C LEU A 19 15.09 0.32 -4.69
N LEU A 20 16.17 0.07 -3.95
CA LEU A 20 16.15 -0.86 -2.82
C LEU A 20 15.19 -0.37 -1.72
N LEU A 21 15.28 0.91 -1.33
CA LEU A 21 14.37 1.50 -0.35
C LEU A 21 12.92 1.48 -0.84
N PHE A 22 12.68 1.82 -2.11
CA PHE A 22 11.35 1.74 -2.70
C PHE A 22 10.79 0.32 -2.68
N ALA A 23 11.62 -0.68 -3.02
CA ALA A 23 11.24 -2.08 -2.99
C ALA A 23 10.96 -2.58 -1.58
N GLU A 24 11.74 -2.16 -0.57
CA GLU A 24 11.50 -2.48 0.83
C GLU A 24 10.15 -1.94 1.31
N VAL A 25 9.83 -0.69 0.99
CA VAL A 25 8.53 -0.08 1.29
C VAL A 25 7.40 -0.83 0.59
N ALA A 26 7.53 -1.09 -0.72
CA ALA A 26 6.54 -1.83 -1.49
C ALA A 26 6.29 -3.21 -0.90
N PHE A 27 7.36 -3.94 -0.58
CA PHE A 27 7.30 -5.27 0.01
C PHE A 27 6.59 -5.24 1.37
N TYR A 28 6.95 -4.30 2.25
CA TYR A 28 6.30 -4.15 3.55
C TYR A 28 4.78 -3.96 3.44
N TYR A 29 4.33 -3.06 2.56
CA TYR A 29 2.90 -2.79 2.38
C TYR A 29 2.16 -3.98 1.76
N ILE A 30 2.67 -4.52 0.65
CA ILE A 30 2.05 -5.64 -0.08
C ILE A 30 1.96 -6.86 0.84
N TYR A 31 3.05 -7.22 1.53
CA TYR A 31 3.08 -8.36 2.44
C TYR A 31 2.11 -8.18 3.63
N SER A 32 2.10 -7.01 4.24
CA SER A 32 1.20 -6.71 5.38
C SER A 32 -0.27 -6.81 4.99
N TRP A 33 -0.64 -6.26 3.82
CA TRP A 33 -2.00 -6.37 3.28
C TRP A 33 -2.35 -7.81 2.89
N LYS A 34 -1.42 -8.55 2.31
CA LYS A 34 -1.66 -9.94 1.92
C LYS A 34 -1.89 -10.84 3.13
N LYS A 35 -1.04 -10.73 4.16
CA LYS A 35 -1.07 -11.64 5.32
C LYS A 35 -2.12 -11.25 6.35
N GLY A 36 -2.30 -9.96 6.62
CA GLY A 36 -3.16 -9.45 7.69
C GLY A 36 -4.30 -8.55 7.25
N GLY A 37 -4.35 -8.13 5.98
CA GLY A 37 -5.31 -7.14 5.49
C GLY A 37 -5.10 -5.73 6.08
N GLN A 38 -3.98 -5.51 6.79
CA GLN A 38 -3.72 -4.30 7.58
C GLN A 38 -2.21 -4.05 7.68
N THR A 39 -1.82 -2.78 7.70
CA THR A 39 -0.48 -2.32 8.09
C THR A 39 -0.49 -1.90 9.54
N LEU A 40 0.69 -1.68 10.13
CA LEU A 40 0.81 -1.20 11.51
C LEU A 40 0.00 0.08 11.77
N GLY A 41 0.06 1.06 10.86
CA GLY A 41 -0.74 2.30 10.97
C GLY A 41 -2.24 2.05 10.88
N MET A 42 -2.68 1.15 9.98
CA MET A 42 -4.09 0.81 9.89
C MET A 42 -4.61 0.09 11.14
N ARG A 43 -3.78 -0.75 11.77
CA ARG A 43 -4.13 -1.39 13.04
C ARG A 43 -4.35 -0.38 14.15
N ALA A 44 -3.52 0.67 14.20
CA ALA A 44 -3.69 1.74 15.19
C ALA A 44 -5.04 2.47 15.04
N TRP A 45 -5.58 2.54 13.83
CA TRP A 45 -6.85 3.21 13.52
C TRP A 45 -8.01 2.23 13.27
N LYS A 46 -7.84 0.95 13.64
CA LYS A 46 -8.84 -0.12 13.46
C LYS A 46 -9.35 -0.25 12.02
N MET A 47 -8.56 0.11 11.02
CA MET A 47 -8.94 -0.02 9.61
C MET A 47 -8.54 -1.40 9.08
N LYS A 48 -9.43 -2.08 8.38
CA LYS A 48 -9.17 -3.36 7.69
C LYS A 48 -9.52 -3.27 6.21
N ILE A 49 -8.64 -3.82 5.38
CA ILE A 49 -8.94 -4.02 3.96
C ILE A 49 -9.61 -5.39 3.82
N ILE A 50 -10.78 -5.39 3.20
CA ILE A 50 -11.57 -6.59 2.93
C ILE A 50 -11.73 -6.72 1.40
N PRO A 51 -11.36 -7.84 0.78
CA PRO A 51 -11.59 -8.05 -0.65
C PRO A 51 -13.09 -8.16 -0.92
N ASN A 52 -13.58 -7.59 -2.01
CA ASN A 52 -15.02 -7.59 -2.34
C ASN A 52 -15.49 -8.90 -3.01
N GLN A 53 -14.62 -9.91 -3.14
CA GLN A 53 -14.99 -11.22 -3.68
C GLN A 53 -15.47 -12.16 -2.56
N ASN A 54 -16.67 -12.72 -2.73
CA ASN A 54 -17.39 -13.56 -1.75
C ASN A 54 -16.61 -14.78 -1.18
N ASN A 55 -15.53 -15.22 -1.82
CA ASN A 55 -14.75 -16.39 -1.40
C ASN A 55 -13.32 -16.08 -0.92
N GLN A 56 -12.97 -14.80 -0.72
CA GLN A 56 -11.63 -14.42 -0.26
C GLN A 56 -11.69 -13.76 1.11
N ASN A 57 -10.94 -14.31 2.07
CA ASN A 57 -10.76 -13.69 3.40
C ASN A 57 -9.52 -12.77 3.46
N GLN A 58 -8.71 -12.77 2.39
CA GLN A 58 -7.46 -12.03 2.27
C GLN A 58 -7.28 -11.55 0.83
N LEU A 59 -6.61 -10.40 0.64
CA LEU A 59 -6.28 -9.91 -0.70
C LEU A 59 -5.42 -10.90 -1.46
N SER A 60 -5.53 -10.93 -2.79
CA SER A 60 -4.53 -11.59 -3.65
C SER A 60 -3.25 -10.76 -3.74
N TRP A 61 -2.12 -11.39 -4.06
CA TRP A 61 -0.86 -10.69 -4.34
C TRP A 61 -1.03 -9.64 -5.44
N MET A 62 -1.78 -9.97 -6.50
CA MET A 62 -2.08 -9.03 -7.58
C MET A 62 -2.89 -7.82 -7.08
N GLN A 63 -3.92 -8.03 -6.25
CA GLN A 63 -4.74 -6.95 -5.70
C GLN A 63 -3.92 -6.03 -4.81
N ALA A 64 -3.05 -6.59 -3.96
CA ALA A 64 -2.17 -5.82 -3.09
C ALA A 64 -1.16 -4.98 -3.89
N THR A 65 -0.58 -5.53 -4.96
CA THR A 65 0.35 -4.80 -5.84
C THR A 65 -0.35 -3.68 -6.60
N VAL A 66 -1.53 -3.93 -7.19
CA VAL A 66 -2.32 -2.90 -7.88
C VAL A 66 -2.70 -1.78 -6.91
N ARG A 67 -3.07 -2.13 -5.68
CA ARG A 67 -3.37 -1.16 -4.62
C ARG A 67 -2.15 -0.30 -4.29
N PHE A 68 -0.97 -0.90 -4.18
CA PHE A 68 0.28 -0.18 -3.92
C PHE A 68 0.61 0.80 -5.07
N LEU A 69 0.56 0.34 -6.32
CA LEU A 69 0.81 1.18 -7.50
C LEU A 69 -0.19 2.33 -7.60
N THR A 70 -1.47 2.06 -7.38
CA THR A 70 -2.51 3.11 -7.37
C THR A 70 -2.26 4.11 -6.24
N GLY A 71 -1.77 3.64 -5.08
CA GLY A 71 -1.44 4.50 -3.96
C GLY A 71 -0.22 5.39 -4.21
N VAL A 72 0.81 4.86 -4.88
CA VAL A 72 1.96 5.64 -5.34
C VAL A 72 1.50 6.70 -6.34
N SER A 73 0.71 6.34 -7.35
CA SER A 73 0.15 7.31 -8.31
C SER A 73 -0.71 8.38 -7.64
N SER A 74 -1.54 7.98 -6.67
CA SER A 74 -2.33 8.91 -5.87
C SER A 74 -1.45 9.86 -5.05
N THR A 75 -0.34 9.38 -4.50
CA THR A 75 0.60 10.19 -3.70
C THR A 75 1.36 11.17 -4.59
N LEU A 76 1.77 10.75 -5.79
CA LEU A 76 2.37 11.62 -6.80
C LEU A 76 1.42 12.77 -7.21
N LEU A 77 0.12 12.50 -7.21
CA LEU A 77 -0.94 13.50 -7.41
C LEU A 77 -1.34 14.20 -6.09
N LEU A 78 -0.39 14.42 -5.17
CA LEU A 78 -0.63 15.10 -3.87
C LEU A 78 -1.76 14.48 -3.02
N GLY A 79 -1.95 13.17 -3.11
CA GLY A 79 -2.99 12.47 -2.35
C GLY A 79 -4.40 12.59 -2.94
N LEU A 80 -4.57 13.11 -4.17
CA LEU A 80 -5.87 13.30 -4.81
C LEU A 80 -6.75 12.04 -4.82
N GLY A 81 -6.17 10.85 -5.02
CA GLY A 81 -6.93 9.59 -5.02
C GLY A 81 -7.45 9.17 -3.62
N LEU A 82 -6.87 9.70 -2.54
CA LEU A 82 -7.41 9.59 -1.18
C LEU A 82 -8.46 10.67 -0.92
N PHE A 83 -8.21 11.92 -1.32
CA PHE A 83 -9.18 13.01 -1.19
C PHE A 83 -10.44 12.78 -2.02
N TRP A 84 -10.34 12.05 -3.14
CA TRP A 84 -11.48 11.61 -3.93
C TRP A 84 -12.53 10.88 -3.10
N LYS A 85 -12.13 10.20 -2.02
CA LYS A 85 -13.05 9.54 -1.08
C LYS A 85 -14.02 10.53 -0.41
N LEU A 86 -13.61 11.79 -0.21
CA LEU A 86 -14.45 12.84 0.39
C LEU A 86 -15.49 13.39 -0.59
N PHE A 87 -15.20 13.35 -1.88
CA PHE A 87 -16.09 13.84 -2.95
C PHE A 87 -16.94 12.73 -3.59
N SER A 88 -16.52 11.48 -3.49
CA SER A 88 -17.20 10.34 -4.07
C SER A 88 -18.40 9.89 -3.22
N ASN A 89 -19.59 9.87 -3.83
CA ASN A 89 -20.83 9.40 -3.18
C ASN A 89 -20.72 7.99 -2.59
N ASN A 90 -19.87 7.14 -3.16
CA ASN A 90 -19.70 5.75 -2.70
C ASN A 90 -18.66 5.61 -1.58
N LYS A 91 -18.02 6.71 -1.14
CA LYS A 91 -16.92 6.70 -0.13
C LYS A 91 -15.79 5.70 -0.44
N LEU A 92 -15.54 5.43 -1.73
CA LEU A 92 -14.45 4.57 -2.18
C LEU A 92 -13.25 5.42 -2.63
N SER A 93 -12.04 5.04 -2.22
CA SER A 93 -10.81 5.62 -2.75
C SER A 93 -10.42 5.00 -4.09
N TRP A 94 -9.54 5.64 -4.86
CA TRP A 94 -9.01 5.03 -6.10
C TRP A 94 -8.36 3.67 -5.84
N MET A 95 -7.71 3.53 -4.68
CA MET A 95 -7.10 2.27 -4.23
C MET A 95 -8.15 1.18 -4.01
N ASP A 96 -9.34 1.52 -3.50
CA ASP A 96 -10.43 0.58 -3.25
C ASP A 96 -11.07 0.11 -4.58
N ILE A 97 -11.28 1.06 -5.51
CA ILE A 97 -11.84 0.78 -6.84
C ILE A 97 -10.90 -0.12 -7.65
N SER A 98 -9.61 0.22 -7.72
CA SER A 98 -8.65 -0.51 -8.58
C SER A 98 -8.32 -1.91 -8.06
N SER A 99 -8.35 -2.10 -6.74
CA SER A 99 -8.05 -3.40 -6.12
C SER A 99 -9.26 -4.28 -5.87
N HIS A 100 -10.47 -3.82 -6.25
CA HIS A 100 -11.74 -4.48 -5.92
C HIS A 100 -11.82 -4.87 -4.44
N SER A 101 -11.39 -3.96 -3.56
CA SER A 101 -11.39 -4.18 -2.11
C SER A 101 -11.91 -2.94 -1.40
N THR A 102 -12.49 -3.13 -0.22
CA THR A 102 -13.06 -2.05 0.58
C THR A 102 -12.29 -1.90 1.88
N THR A 103 -11.98 -0.65 2.23
CA THR A 103 -11.41 -0.33 3.55
C THR A 103 -12.55 -0.03 4.52
N SER A 104 -12.77 -0.94 5.47
CA SER A 104 -13.76 -0.80 6.53
C SER A 104 -13.09 -0.49 7.87
N ILE A 105 -13.79 0.25 8.72
CA ILE A 105 -13.40 0.41 10.12
C ILE A 105 -13.97 -0.79 10.86
N GLN A 106 -13.14 -1.49 11.62
CA GLN A 106 -13.59 -2.56 12.49
C GLN A 106 -14.31 -1.95 13.69
N GLU A 107 -15.63 -2.10 13.75
CA GLU A 107 -16.37 -1.88 14.99
C GLU A 107 -16.09 -3.08 15.91
N GLY A 108 -15.66 -2.77 17.13
CA GLY A 108 -15.22 -3.76 18.13
C GLY A 108 -16.37 -4.26 18.99
#